data_AF-A0A850H6M5-F1
#
_entry.id   AF-A0A850H6M5-F1
#
_cell.length_a   1.000
_cell.length_b   1.000
_cell.length_c   1.000
_cell.angle_alpha   90.00
_cell.angle_beta   90.00
_cell.angle_gamma   90.00
#
_symmetry.space_group_name_H-M   'P 1'
#
loop_
_entity.id
_entity.type
_entity.pdbx_description
1 polymer ?
#
loop_
_entity_poly.entity_id
_entity_poly.type
_entity_poly.pdbx_seq_one_letter_code
_entity_poly.pdbx_strand_id
1 'polypeptide(L)'
;MSTAQSVIEFIAKLPITIGADAGKPFVVRDFQQAFIRDIYRENEDGSRPVRTGILSGARKIGKSTLASVIALAHTIGPVAELNGEVILAANTREQASIVFNEIARMVRMNPYLAQLIEVVPSTKRAYVKRSDIPGAGSVIKVISADAQSQPNQNPRSLSKPSKTKRGNKYEHERDTLFFRP
;
A
#
# COMPACT_ATOMS: atom_id res chain seq x y z
N MET A 1 -7.67 21.56 -3.17
CA MET A 1 -7.36 20.22 -3.73
C MET A 1 -7.82 19.17 -2.74
N SER A 2 -8.55 18.14 -3.18
CA SER A 2 -8.95 17.05 -2.28
C SER A 2 -7.77 16.12 -2.00
N THR A 3 -7.79 15.44 -0.85
CA THR A 3 -6.77 14.44 -0.51
C THR A 3 -6.61 13.39 -1.60
N ALA A 4 -7.72 12.86 -2.12
CA ALA A 4 -7.69 11.86 -3.18
C ALA A 4 -6.91 12.34 -4.41
N GLN A 5 -7.09 13.61 -4.79
CA GLN A 5 -6.38 14.19 -5.94
C GLN A 5 -4.88 14.28 -5.68
N SER A 6 -4.47 14.76 -4.49
CA SER A 6 -3.07 14.80 -4.09
C SER A 6 -2.42 13.41 -4.12
N VAL A 7 -3.15 12.38 -3.67
CA VAL A 7 -2.68 10.98 -3.73
C VAL A 7 -2.52 10.51 -5.17
N ILE A 8 -3.49 10.77 -6.05
CA ILE A 8 -3.41 10.39 -7.48
C ILE A 8 -2.20 11.06 -8.14
N GLU A 9 -1.97 12.34 -7.89
CA GLU A 9 -0.84 13.10 -8.44
C GLU A 9 0.50 12.62 -7.90
N PHE A 10 0.56 12.24 -6.62
CA PHE A 10 1.74 11.60 -6.05
C PHE A 10 2.04 10.27 -6.74
N ILE A 11 1.02 9.42 -6.90
CA ILE A 11 1.17 8.10 -7.54
C ILE A 11 1.65 8.26 -8.98
N ALA A 12 1.10 9.22 -9.72
CA ALA A 12 1.48 9.47 -11.12
C ALA A 12 2.97 9.82 -11.31
N LYS A 13 3.64 10.32 -10.27
CA LYS A 13 5.08 10.65 -10.29
C LYS A 13 5.98 9.45 -9.99
N LEU A 14 5.42 8.32 -9.57
CA LEU A 14 6.18 7.09 -9.30
C LEU A 14 6.54 6.38 -10.61
N PRO A 15 7.68 5.68 -10.69
CA PRO A 15 8.04 4.93 -11.88
C PRO A 15 7.26 3.62 -11.98
N ILE A 16 6.89 3.23 -13.19
CA ILE A 16 6.52 1.85 -13.51
C ILE A 16 7.77 0.98 -13.45
N THR A 17 7.71 -0.20 -12.82
CA THR A 17 8.90 -1.03 -12.59
C THR A 17 9.03 -2.24 -13.52
N ILE A 18 7.98 -2.60 -14.25
CA ILE A 18 7.89 -3.82 -15.04
C ILE A 18 7.38 -3.55 -16.47
N GLY A 19 7.81 -4.41 -17.40
CA GLY A 19 7.31 -4.41 -18.78
C GLY A 19 7.95 -3.33 -19.67
N ALA A 20 7.35 -3.13 -20.84
CA ALA A 20 7.83 -2.20 -21.87
C ALA A 20 7.83 -0.72 -21.41
N ASP A 21 7.05 -0.39 -20.39
CA ASP A 21 6.93 0.95 -19.84
C ASP A 21 7.79 1.17 -18.57
N ALA A 22 8.69 0.24 -18.24
CA ALA A 22 9.58 0.39 -17.11
C ALA A 22 10.37 1.71 -17.19
N GLY A 23 10.36 2.48 -16.09
CA GLY A 23 10.97 3.80 -15.99
C GLY A 23 10.07 4.97 -16.40
N LYS A 24 8.94 4.73 -17.08
CA LYS A 24 7.97 5.79 -17.36
C LYS A 24 7.13 6.13 -16.11
N PRO A 25 6.55 7.34 -16.04
CA PRO A 25 5.62 7.72 -14.98
C PRO A 25 4.41 6.78 -14.90
N PHE A 26 3.92 6.54 -13.68
CA PHE A 26 2.81 5.65 -13.44
C PHE A 26 1.49 6.20 -14.01
N VAL A 27 0.82 5.39 -14.83
CA VAL A 27 -0.51 5.74 -15.35
C VAL A 27 -1.58 5.13 -14.45
N VAL A 28 -2.26 5.98 -13.68
CA VAL A 28 -3.38 5.56 -12.80
C VAL A 28 -4.62 5.33 -13.65
N ARG A 29 -5.04 4.06 -13.77
CA ARG A 29 -6.23 3.67 -14.57
C ARG A 29 -7.52 4.17 -13.92
N ASP A 30 -8.56 4.34 -14.70
CA ASP A 30 -9.84 4.92 -14.24
C ASP A 30 -10.42 4.20 -13.01
N PHE A 31 -10.41 2.86 -13.01
CA PHE A 31 -10.90 2.10 -11.85
C PHE A 31 -10.02 2.28 -10.60
N GLN A 32 -8.71 2.49 -10.78
CA GLN A 32 -7.79 2.76 -9.67
C GLN A 32 -8.04 4.16 -9.11
N GLN A 33 -8.27 5.15 -9.98
CA GLN A 33 -8.64 6.50 -9.56
C GLN A 33 -9.97 6.49 -8.79
N ALA A 34 -10.99 5.78 -9.29
CA ALA A 34 -12.26 5.62 -8.61
C ALA A 34 -12.07 5.02 -7.21
N PHE A 35 -11.31 3.92 -7.10
CA PHE A 35 -11.01 3.29 -5.82
C PHE A 35 -10.27 4.21 -4.84
N ILE A 36 -9.29 4.98 -5.32
CA ILE A 36 -8.56 5.96 -4.50
C ILE A 36 -9.52 7.07 -4.03
N ARG A 37 -10.37 7.59 -4.91
CA ARG A 37 -11.38 8.61 -4.57
C ARG A 37 -12.37 8.10 -3.51
N ASP A 38 -12.79 6.85 -3.60
CA ASP A 38 -13.69 6.24 -2.61
C ASP A 38 -13.02 6.09 -1.24
N ILE A 39 -11.76 5.68 -1.20
CA ILE A 39 -11.01 5.49 0.06
C ILE A 39 -10.69 6.82 0.75
N TYR A 40 -10.26 7.81 -0.01
CA TYR A 40 -9.88 9.13 0.54
C TYR A 40 -11.03 10.14 0.47
N ARG A 41 -12.27 9.65 0.42
CA ARG A 41 -13.45 10.50 0.50
C ARG A 41 -13.48 11.20 1.85
N GLU A 42 -13.66 12.52 1.81
CA GLU A 42 -13.81 13.38 2.97
C GLU A 42 -15.27 13.85 3.04
N ASN A 43 -15.82 13.89 4.24
CA ASN A 43 -17.11 14.52 4.51
C ASN A 43 -16.96 16.06 4.49
N GLU A 44 -18.08 16.78 4.49
CA GLU A 44 -18.10 18.26 4.52
C GLU A 44 -17.40 18.84 5.76
N ASP A 45 -17.38 18.09 6.86
CA ASP A 45 -16.68 18.43 8.11
C ASP A 45 -15.18 18.09 8.09
N GLY A 46 -14.65 17.60 6.96
CA GLY A 46 -13.26 17.17 6.81
C GLY A 46 -12.94 15.81 7.43
N SER A 47 -13.92 15.10 7.99
CA SER A 47 -13.72 13.77 8.54
C SER A 47 -13.57 12.72 7.43
N ARG A 48 -12.81 11.66 7.73
CA ARG A 48 -12.64 10.49 6.84
C ARG A 48 -13.47 9.31 7.34
N PRO A 49 -14.67 9.09 6.78
CA PRO A 49 -15.54 7.99 7.23
C PRO A 49 -15.00 6.61 6.84
N VAL A 50 -14.21 6.54 5.76
CA VAL A 50 -13.66 5.27 5.29
C VAL A 50 -12.38 4.95 6.07
N ARG A 51 -12.45 3.91 6.90
CA ARG A 51 -11.30 3.34 7.62
C ARG A 51 -10.76 2.08 6.98
N THR A 52 -11.49 1.53 6.01
CA THR A 52 -11.21 0.25 5.37
C THR A 52 -11.68 0.28 3.93
N GLY A 53 -10.76 0.14 2.97
CA GLY A 53 -11.05 -0.08 1.57
C GLY A 53 -10.82 -1.55 1.18
N ILE A 54 -11.73 -2.14 0.40
CA ILE A 54 -11.65 -3.53 -0.05
C ILE A 54 -11.70 -3.55 -1.58
N LEU A 55 -10.61 -3.99 -2.23
CA LEU A 55 -10.55 -4.16 -3.68
C LEU A 55 -10.59 -5.65 -4.05
N SER A 56 -11.72 -6.09 -4.60
CA SER A 56 -11.89 -7.42 -5.19
C SER A 56 -11.94 -7.33 -6.72
N GLY A 57 -11.65 -8.43 -7.41
CA GLY A 57 -11.51 -8.45 -8.88
C GLY A 57 -10.61 -9.57 -9.40
N ALA A 58 -10.41 -9.63 -10.71
CA ALA A 58 -9.61 -10.67 -11.36
C ALA A 58 -8.10 -10.61 -11.02
N ARG A 59 -7.37 -11.69 -11.33
CA ARG A 59 -5.90 -11.72 -11.26
C ARG A 59 -5.31 -10.82 -12.35
N LYS A 60 -4.07 -10.34 -12.13
CA LYS A 60 -3.30 -9.51 -13.07
C LYS A 60 -3.89 -8.13 -13.40
N ILE A 61 -4.86 -7.61 -12.64
CA ILE A 61 -5.40 -6.25 -12.84
C ILE A 61 -4.51 -5.14 -12.26
N GLY A 62 -3.42 -5.49 -11.56
CA GLY A 62 -2.50 -4.52 -10.95
C GLY A 62 -2.84 -4.12 -9.50
N LYS A 63 -3.56 -4.96 -8.75
CA LYS A 63 -3.89 -4.68 -7.33
C LYS A 63 -2.66 -4.59 -6.45
N SER A 64 -1.69 -5.48 -6.63
CA SER A 64 -0.43 -5.47 -5.86
C SER A 64 0.35 -4.19 -6.12
N THR A 65 0.40 -3.74 -7.38
CA THR A 65 1.04 -2.47 -7.75
C THR A 65 0.31 -1.29 -7.13
N LEU A 66 -1.04 -1.29 -7.15
CA LEU A 66 -1.84 -0.27 -6.48
C LEU A 66 -1.56 -0.24 -4.96
N ALA A 67 -1.42 -1.41 -4.32
CA ALA A 67 -1.04 -1.50 -2.92
C ALA A 67 0.35 -0.88 -2.64
N SER A 68 1.32 -1.12 -3.53
CA SER A 68 2.68 -0.58 -3.41
C SER A 68 2.71 0.94 -3.48
N VAL A 69 2.00 1.54 -4.43
CA VAL A 69 1.97 3.00 -4.59
C VAL A 69 1.19 3.70 -3.48
N ILE A 70 0.11 3.08 -2.99
CA ILE A 70 -0.63 3.58 -1.82
C ILE A 70 0.23 3.49 -0.55
N ALA A 71 0.96 2.39 -0.36
CA ALA A 71 1.90 2.25 0.76
C ALA A 71 2.98 3.33 0.75
N LEU A 72 3.54 3.66 -0.42
CA LEU A 72 4.47 4.78 -0.57
C LEU A 72 3.81 6.13 -0.27
N ALA A 73 2.56 6.34 -0.70
CA ALA A 73 1.81 7.56 -0.42
C ALA A 73 1.62 7.79 1.09
N HIS A 74 1.41 6.71 1.86
CA HIS A 74 1.31 6.75 3.33
C HIS A 74 2.66 6.81 4.06
N THR A 75 3.76 6.51 3.37
CA THR A 75 5.09 6.50 3.98
C THR A 75 5.80 7.84 3.79
N ILE A 76 5.70 8.45 2.62
CA ILE A 76 6.41 9.71 2.28
C ILE A 76 5.56 10.70 1.48
N GLY A 77 4.33 10.32 1.12
CA GLY A 77 3.48 11.10 0.24
C GLY A 77 2.56 12.08 0.99
N PRO A 78 1.48 12.52 0.33
CA PRO A 78 0.59 13.58 0.85
C PRO A 78 -0.25 13.16 2.06
N VAL A 79 -0.32 11.86 2.34
CA VAL A 79 -1.05 11.26 3.47
C VAL A 79 -0.09 10.58 4.45
N ALA A 80 1.20 10.93 4.37
CA ALA A 80 2.20 10.45 5.31
C ALA A 80 2.07 11.17 6.65
N GLU A 81 2.45 10.45 7.70
CA GLU A 81 2.40 10.95 9.07
C GLU A 81 3.69 10.59 9.81
N LEU A 82 3.97 11.37 10.85
CA LEU A 82 5.15 11.18 11.69
C LEU A 82 5.07 9.81 12.38
N ASN A 83 6.15 9.03 12.30
CA ASN A 83 6.26 7.69 12.85
C ASN A 83 5.17 6.71 12.36
N GLY A 84 4.72 6.86 11.11
CA GLY A 84 3.70 6.00 10.52
C GLY A 84 4.18 4.56 10.32
N GLU A 85 3.34 3.58 10.63
CA GLU A 85 3.62 2.16 10.33
C GLU A 85 2.72 1.64 9.21
N VAL A 86 3.30 1.31 8.07
CA VAL A 86 2.60 0.65 6.95
C VAL A 86 2.87 -0.85 6.98
N ILE A 87 1.81 -1.62 7.24
CA ILE A 87 1.90 -3.07 7.38
C ILE A 87 1.36 -3.75 6.12
N LEU A 88 2.22 -4.50 5.44
CA LEU A 88 1.88 -5.33 4.30
C LEU A 88 1.54 -6.74 4.79
N ALA A 89 0.29 -7.15 4.67
CA ALA A 89 -0.15 -8.50 5.00
C ALA A 89 -0.90 -9.16 3.83
N ALA A 90 -0.78 -10.47 3.75
CA ALA A 90 -1.46 -11.33 2.79
C ALA A 90 -1.64 -12.71 3.41
N ASN A 91 -2.19 -13.67 2.65
CA ASN A 91 -2.39 -15.03 3.15
C ASN A 91 -1.05 -15.71 3.51
N THR A 92 0.01 -15.36 2.78
CA THR A 92 1.38 -15.79 3.10
C THR A 92 2.34 -14.61 3.07
N ARG A 93 3.47 -14.74 3.78
CA ARG A 93 4.52 -13.71 3.79
C ARG A 93 5.12 -13.50 2.40
N GLU A 94 5.17 -14.56 1.59
CA GLU A 94 5.67 -14.54 0.21
C GLU A 94 4.75 -13.69 -0.68
N GLN A 95 3.43 -13.82 -0.53
CA GLN A 95 2.46 -12.99 -1.25
C GLN A 95 2.60 -11.50 -0.88
N ALA A 96 2.73 -11.20 0.42
CA ALA A 96 2.96 -9.83 0.86
C ALA A 96 4.34 -9.29 0.41
N SER A 97 5.33 -10.17 0.28
CA SER A 97 6.65 -9.82 -0.24
C SER A 97 6.61 -9.39 -1.71
N ILE A 98 5.60 -9.75 -2.49
CA ILE A 98 5.42 -9.24 -3.86
C ILE A 98 5.25 -7.72 -3.84
N VAL A 99 4.38 -7.20 -2.96
CA VAL A 99 4.13 -5.77 -2.80
C VAL A 99 5.38 -5.04 -2.29
N PHE A 100 6.08 -5.65 -1.33
CA PHE A 100 7.34 -5.09 -0.81
C PHE A 100 8.44 -5.03 -1.87
N ASN A 101 8.63 -6.12 -2.63
CA ASN A 101 9.65 -6.17 -3.67
C ASN A 101 9.36 -5.13 -4.77
N GLU A 102 8.08 -4.86 -5.06
CA GLU A 102 7.68 -3.81 -5.98
C GLU A 102 8.05 -2.41 -5.46
N ILE A 103 7.77 -2.12 -4.19
CA ILE A 103 8.20 -0.88 -3.52
C ILE A 103 9.73 -0.74 -3.59
N ALA A 104 10.46 -1.81 -3.29
CA ALA A 104 11.92 -1.83 -3.35
C ALA A 104 12.45 -1.53 -4.76
N ARG A 105 11.79 -2.00 -5.82
CA ARG A 105 12.14 -1.64 -7.20
C ARG A 105 11.87 -0.17 -7.48
N MET A 106 10.70 0.35 -7.10
CA MET A 106 10.37 1.78 -7.27
C MET A 106 11.40 2.69 -6.59
N VAL A 107 11.80 2.36 -5.35
CA VAL A 107 12.81 3.11 -4.59
C VAL A 107 14.16 3.07 -5.30
N ARG A 108 14.60 1.92 -5.82
CA ARG A 108 15.88 1.79 -6.52
C ARG A 108 15.90 2.51 -7.88
N MET A 109 14.76 2.54 -8.58
CA MET A 109 14.65 3.17 -9.89
C MET A 109 14.53 4.69 -9.82
N ASN A 110 14.12 5.25 -8.67
CA ASN A 110 13.96 6.68 -8.49
C ASN A 110 15.00 7.22 -7.48
N PRO A 111 16.03 7.96 -7.94
CA PRO A 111 17.08 8.50 -7.08
C PRO A 111 16.54 9.36 -5.92
N TYR A 112 15.44 10.09 -6.14
CA TYR A 112 14.80 10.88 -5.09
C TYR A 112 14.23 9.97 -4.00
N LEU A 113 13.53 8.89 -4.37
CA LEU A 113 13.03 7.92 -3.39
C LEU A 113 14.18 7.21 -2.66
N ALA A 114 15.26 6.87 -3.36
CA ALA A 114 16.44 6.25 -2.75
C ALA A 114 17.13 7.16 -1.72
N GLN A 115 17.01 8.48 -1.84
CA GLN A 115 17.48 9.43 -0.82
C GLN A 115 16.57 9.46 0.41
N LEU A 116 15.26 9.28 0.22
CA LEU A 116 14.26 9.34 1.30
C LEU A 116 14.11 8.03 2.07
N ILE A 117 14.22 6.89 1.39
CA ILE A 117 13.86 5.57 1.91
C ILE A 117 15.08 4.64 1.87
N GLU A 118 15.36 3.99 2.98
CA GLU A 118 16.28 2.86 3.06
C GLU A 118 15.50 1.55 2.98
N VAL A 119 15.88 0.67 2.06
CA VAL A 119 15.25 -0.65 1.90
C VAL A 119 16.17 -1.71 2.47
N VAL A 120 15.65 -2.52 3.39
CA VAL A 120 16.34 -3.66 4.01
C VAL A 120 15.69 -4.97 3.52
N PRO A 121 16.23 -5.62 2.47
CA PRO A 121 15.57 -6.75 1.82
C PRO A 121 15.50 -8.02 2.68
N SER A 122 16.48 -8.22 3.58
CA SER A 122 16.59 -9.40 4.46
C SER A 122 15.42 -9.49 5.43
N THR A 123 15.04 -8.37 6.05
CA THR A 123 13.92 -8.29 6.99
C THR A 123 12.61 -7.93 6.32
N LYS A 124 12.63 -7.57 5.03
CA LYS A 124 11.49 -7.03 4.27
C LYS A 124 10.91 -5.79 4.94
N ARG A 125 11.80 -4.85 5.27
CA ARG A 125 11.46 -3.56 5.86
C ARG A 125 12.00 -2.41 5.03
N ALA A 126 11.30 -1.28 5.05
CA ALA A 126 11.79 -0.03 4.50
C ALA A 126 11.56 1.10 5.51
N TYR A 127 12.56 1.98 5.64
CA TYR A 127 12.62 3.02 6.66
C TYR A 127 12.76 4.37 5.99
N VAL A 128 12.05 5.38 6.50
CA VAL A 128 12.27 6.77 6.09
C VAL A 128 13.53 7.31 6.77
N LYS A 129 14.50 7.77 5.97
CA LYS A 129 15.78 8.29 6.43
C LYS A 129 15.76 9.76 6.85
N ARG A 130 14.82 10.55 6.29
CA ARG A 130 14.75 11.99 6.50
C ARG A 130 13.82 12.35 7.65
N SER A 131 14.25 13.28 8.49
CA SER A 131 13.48 13.80 9.62
C SER A 131 12.64 15.05 9.29
N ASP A 132 12.92 15.71 8.16
CA ASP A 132 12.31 16.97 7.74
C ASP A 132 11.10 16.79 6.82
N ILE A 133 10.58 15.58 6.70
CA ILE A 133 9.40 15.27 5.87
C ILE A 133 8.26 14.75 6.75
N PRO A 134 6.98 14.88 6.31
CA PRO A 134 5.82 14.43 7.09
C PRO A 134 5.92 12.96 7.51
N GLY A 135 6.51 12.11 6.67
CA GLY A 135 6.72 10.69 6.92
C GLY A 135 7.92 10.32 7.79
N ALA A 136 8.59 11.28 8.43
CA ALA A 136 9.77 11.01 9.26
C ALA A 136 9.52 9.90 10.29
N GLY A 137 10.49 8.98 10.44
CA GLY A 137 10.36 7.82 11.33
C GLY A 137 9.40 6.73 10.85
N SER A 138 8.77 6.88 9.67
CA SER A 138 7.85 5.87 9.15
C SER A 138 8.54 4.60 8.68
N VAL A 139 7.82 3.48 8.79
CA VAL A 139 8.27 2.14 8.44
C VAL A 139 7.25 1.41 7.57
N ILE A 140 7.73 0.73 6.54
CA ILE A 140 7.00 -0.31 5.83
C ILE A 140 7.51 -1.66 6.31
N LYS A 141 6.62 -2.56 6.75
CA LYS A 141 7.00 -3.92 7.19
C LYS A 141 6.06 -4.97 6.61
N VAL A 142 6.64 -6.10 6.19
CA VAL A 142 5.88 -7.30 5.82
C VAL A 142 5.67 -8.17 7.05
N ILE A 143 4.43 -8.58 7.30
CA ILE A 143 4.09 -9.55 8.36
C ILE A 143 3.59 -10.87 7.74
N SER A 144 3.78 -11.98 8.46
CA SER A 144 3.13 -13.25 8.13
C SER A 144 1.72 -13.30 8.72
N ALA A 145 0.89 -14.21 8.21
CA ALA A 145 -0.45 -14.48 8.75
C ALA A 145 -0.41 -14.87 10.24
N ASP A 146 0.62 -15.59 10.68
CA ASP A 146 0.76 -16.03 12.07
C ASP A 146 1.18 -14.89 13.03
N ALA A 147 1.97 -13.93 12.54
CA ALA A 147 2.36 -12.75 13.32
C ALA A 147 1.21 -11.76 13.54
N GLN A 148 0.11 -11.92 12.78
CA GLN A 148 -1.09 -11.08 12.86
C GLN A 148 -1.91 -11.32 14.14
N SER A 149 -1.67 -12.45 14.82
CA SER A 149 -2.34 -12.83 16.08
C SER A 149 -1.74 -12.17 17.33
N GLN A 150 -0.71 -11.31 17.21
CA GLN A 150 -0.13 -10.58 18.34
C GLN A 150 -0.85 -9.24 18.57
N PRO A 151 -1.50 -8.99 19.74
CA PRO A 151 -2.41 -7.86 19.94
C PRO A 151 -1.78 -6.45 19.99
N ASN A 152 -0.48 -6.30 19.75
CA ASN A 152 0.27 -5.10 20.16
C ASN A 152 0.89 -4.29 18.99
N GLN A 153 0.23 -4.20 17.84
CA GLN A 153 0.66 -3.27 16.78
C GLN A 153 -0.49 -2.31 16.42
N ASN A 154 -0.21 -1.00 16.49
CA ASN A 154 -1.16 0.06 16.15
C ASN A 154 -1.46 0.00 14.62
N PRO A 155 -2.64 -0.46 14.15
CA PRO A 155 -2.70 -1.10 12.85
C PRO A 155 -3.26 -0.21 11.73
N ARG A 156 -2.38 0.40 10.91
CA ARG A 156 -2.68 0.80 9.51
C ARG A 156 -2.49 -0.36 8.52
N SER A 157 -2.91 -1.57 8.92
CA SER A 157 -2.61 -2.79 8.17
C SER A 157 -3.50 -3.00 6.96
N LEU A 158 -2.90 -3.47 5.86
CA LEU A 158 -3.63 -4.06 4.73
C LEU A 158 -3.95 -5.55 5.05
N SER A 159 -5.22 -5.97 5.28
CA SER A 159 -5.60 -7.33 5.78
C SER A 159 -6.80 -8.05 5.10
N LYS A 160 -6.72 -9.32 4.66
CA LYS A 160 -7.95 -10.11 4.30
C LYS A 160 -8.73 -10.57 5.56
N PRO A 161 -10.05 -10.87 5.48
CA PRO A 161 -10.83 -11.39 6.62
C PRO A 161 -10.50 -12.86 6.94
N SER A 162 -10.69 -13.23 8.22
CA SER A 162 -10.54 -14.59 8.75
C SER A 162 -11.67 -15.52 8.26
N LYS A 163 -11.34 -16.79 8.00
CA LYS A 163 -12.30 -17.81 7.56
C LYS A 163 -13.22 -18.22 8.73
N THR A 164 -14.51 -17.90 8.66
CA THR A 164 -15.55 -18.62 9.43
C THR A 164 -16.01 -19.82 8.59
N LYS A 165 -15.74 -21.05 9.05
CA LYS A 165 -16.25 -22.27 8.42
C LYS A 165 -17.79 -22.32 8.54
N ARG A 166 -18.49 -22.19 7.43
CA ARG A 166 -19.83 -22.78 7.22
C ARG A 166 -19.91 -23.37 5.81
N GLY A 167 -20.14 -24.67 5.75
CA GLY A 167 -20.81 -25.44 4.69
C GLY A 167 -20.45 -25.20 3.22
N ASN A 168 -19.78 -26.19 2.62
CA ASN A 168 -19.84 -26.60 1.21
C ASN A 168 -20.27 -25.56 0.14
N LYS A 169 -19.30 -25.09 -0.65
CA LYS A 169 -19.22 -25.20 -2.13
C LYS A 169 -18.16 -24.25 -2.69
N TYR A 170 -17.22 -24.82 -3.45
CA TYR A 170 -16.32 -24.21 -4.44
C TYR A 170 -15.79 -22.79 -4.14
N GLU A 171 -14.71 -22.74 -3.35
CA GLU A 171 -13.97 -21.52 -2.99
C GLU A 171 -13.05 -21.10 -4.16
N HIS A 172 -13.58 -20.35 -5.13
CA HIS A 172 -12.72 -19.59 -6.04
C HIS A 172 -12.03 -18.48 -5.25
N GLU A 173 -10.74 -18.68 -4.99
CA GLU A 173 -9.80 -17.76 -4.36
C GLU A 173 -9.91 -16.34 -4.93
N ARG A 174 -10.62 -15.46 -4.22
CA ARG A 174 -10.73 -14.03 -4.54
C ARG A 174 -9.54 -13.29 -3.93
N ASP A 175 -8.71 -12.69 -4.77
CA ASP A 175 -7.60 -11.83 -4.35
C ASP A 175 -8.11 -10.48 -3.85
N THR A 176 -8.61 -10.45 -2.63
CA THR A 176 -9.04 -9.23 -1.95
C THR A 176 -7.83 -8.46 -1.40
N LEU A 177 -7.60 -7.24 -1.88
CA LEU A 177 -6.69 -6.30 -1.23
C LEU A 177 -7.51 -5.50 -0.21
N PHE A 178 -7.04 -5.41 1.01
CA PHE A 178 -7.68 -4.62 2.06
C PHE A 178 -6.71 -3.54 2.47
N PHE A 179 -7.19 -2.32 2.67
CA PHE A 179 -6.37 -1.16 2.93
C PHE A 179 -6.98 -0.35 4.07
N ARG A 180 -6.17 0.12 5.02
CA ARG A 180 -6.60 1.03 6.09
C ARG A 180 -5.92 2.39 5.91
N PRO A 181 -6.63 3.41 5.38
CA PRO A 181 -6.13 4.78 5.30
C PRO A 181 -5.86 5.39 6.68
#